data_AF-A0A7K4DCL1-F1
#
_entry.id   AF-A0A7K4DCL1-F1
#
_cell.length_a   1.000
_cell.length_b   1.000
_cell.length_c   1.000
_cell.angle_alpha   90.00
_cell.angle_beta   90.00
_cell.angle_gamma   90.00
#
_symmetry.space_group_name_H-M   'P 1'
#
loop_
_entity.id
_entity.type
_entity.pdbx_description
1 polymer ?
#
loop_
_entity_poly.entity_id
_entity_poly.type
_entity_poly.pdbx_seq_one_letter_code
_entity_poly.pdbx_strand_id
1 'polypeptide(L)'
;MVGNTYGRIFRITTWGESHGKAIGVIIDGCPPGIKISEGDINNELSLRKSRNDNLSTQRREDDRCEILSGVFEGKTLGTPIAIMVTNKDVDSSSYEKIKGIFRPGHADYTYFKKFGIYDYRGGGRASGRETVARVAAGAVARKILEKEIKGFELFSYTKRIGQIELNK
;
A
#
# COMPACT_ATOMS: atom_id res chain seq x y z
N MET A 1 4.93 17.31 3.01
CA MET A 1 3.54 16.98 2.63
C MET A 1 2.80 16.63 3.91
N VAL A 2 1.90 17.50 4.38
CA VAL A 2 1.01 17.12 5.49
C VAL A 2 0.03 16.09 4.95
N GLY A 3 -0.25 15.02 5.72
CA GLY A 3 -1.28 14.03 5.35
C GLY A 3 -0.77 12.67 4.86
N ASN A 4 0.50 12.30 5.11
CA ASN A 4 0.97 10.92 4.94
C ASN A 4 0.82 10.07 6.22
N THR A 5 0.23 10.64 7.27
CA THR A 5 -0.02 9.98 8.55
C THR A 5 -1.53 9.88 8.80
N TYR A 6 -2.02 8.69 9.15
CA TYR A 6 -3.43 8.39 9.40
C TYR A 6 -3.60 7.76 10.78
N GLY A 7 -4.72 8.04 11.45
CA GLY A 7 -5.02 7.49 12.78
C GLY A 7 -4.52 8.38 13.93
N ARG A 8 -4.87 7.98 15.16
CA ARG A 8 -4.57 8.72 16.40
C ARG A 8 -3.76 7.89 17.39
N ILE A 9 -4.27 6.72 17.77
CA ILE A 9 -3.60 5.78 18.68
C ILE A 9 -2.84 4.76 17.83
N PHE A 10 -3.57 3.89 17.12
CA PHE A 10 -3.00 3.13 16.01
C PHE A 10 -2.81 4.10 14.85
N ARG A 11 -1.55 4.42 14.56
CA ARG A 11 -1.18 5.48 13.63
C ARG A 11 -0.21 4.94 12.60
N ILE A 12 -0.51 5.18 11.33
CA ILE A 12 0.31 4.72 10.21
C ILE A 12 0.91 5.93 9.52
N THR A 13 2.19 5.87 9.18
CA THR A 13 2.88 6.87 8.36
C THR A 13 3.45 6.19 7.14
N THR A 14 2.92 6.50 5.96
CA THR A 14 3.34 5.87 4.70
C THR A 14 4.41 6.71 3.99
N TRP A 15 5.31 6.04 3.28
CA TRP A 15 6.44 6.67 2.58
C TRP A 15 6.76 5.94 1.28
N GLY A 16 7.46 6.60 0.36
CA GLY A 16 7.93 6.06 -0.91
C GLY A 16 7.05 6.37 -2.12
N GLU A 17 7.69 6.32 -3.29
CA GLU A 17 7.13 6.59 -4.62
C GLU A 17 7.05 5.31 -5.45
N SER A 18 6.17 5.30 -6.47
CA SER A 18 5.96 4.13 -7.32
C SER A 18 7.18 3.69 -8.14
N HIS A 19 8.10 4.61 -8.44
CA HIS A 19 9.33 4.36 -9.20
C HIS A 19 10.58 4.60 -8.35
N GLY A 20 10.41 4.72 -7.03
CA GLY A 20 11.52 4.70 -6.07
C GLY A 20 12.02 3.29 -5.81
N LYS A 21 13.05 3.14 -4.97
CA LYS A 21 13.62 1.82 -4.63
C LYS A 21 12.64 0.93 -3.86
N ALA A 22 11.84 1.53 -2.99
CA ALA A 22 10.90 0.84 -2.13
C ALA A 22 9.76 1.77 -1.72
N ILE A 23 8.71 1.16 -1.18
CA ILE A 23 7.60 1.82 -0.51
C ILE A 23 7.37 1.16 0.84
N GLY A 24 6.83 1.90 1.81
CA GLY A 24 6.65 1.32 3.14
C GLY A 24 5.75 2.11 4.06
N VAL A 25 5.66 1.59 5.28
CA VAL A 25 4.86 2.14 6.36
C VAL A 25 5.56 2.00 7.69
N ILE A 26 5.41 3.01 8.54
CA ILE A 26 5.69 2.94 9.97
C ILE A 26 4.36 2.90 10.70
N ILE A 27 4.22 1.99 11.65
CA ILE A 27 3.01 1.79 12.44
C ILE A 27 3.35 2.04 13.91
N ASP A 28 2.74 3.07 14.49
CA ASP A 28 2.79 3.36 15.93
C ASP A 28 1.50 2.89 16.62
N GLY A 29 1.60 2.58 17.91
CA GLY A 29 0.45 2.25 18.76
C GLY A 29 -0.12 0.85 18.53
N CYS A 30 0.64 -0.04 17.87
CA CYS A 30 0.35 -1.47 17.89
C CYS A 30 0.67 -2.04 19.29
N PRO A 31 -0.25 -2.75 19.97
CA PRO A 31 0.04 -3.35 21.27
C PRO A 31 1.09 -4.47 21.16
N PRO A 32 1.82 -4.79 22.23
CA PRO A 32 2.74 -5.93 22.24
C PRO A 32 2.01 -7.28 22.23
N GLY A 33 2.73 -8.32 21.82
CA GLY A 33 2.26 -9.72 21.88
C GLY A 33 1.20 -10.08 20.84
N ILE A 34 1.10 -9.34 19.73
CA ILE A 34 0.33 -9.74 18.55
C ILE A 34 1.20 -10.66 17.71
N LYS A 35 0.72 -11.86 17.38
CA LYS A 35 1.42 -12.76 16.47
C LYS A 35 1.34 -12.22 15.05
N ILE A 36 2.49 -12.03 14.41
CA ILE A 36 2.60 -11.51 13.05
C ILE A 36 3.88 -12.02 12.38
N SER A 37 3.77 -12.32 11.09
CA SER A 37 4.88 -12.66 10.20
C SER A 37 4.75 -11.91 8.87
N GLU A 38 5.84 -11.88 8.10
CA GLU A 38 5.80 -11.37 6.72
C GLU A 38 4.82 -12.16 5.85
N GLY A 39 4.65 -13.47 6.12
CA GLY A 39 3.67 -14.31 5.42
C GLY A 39 2.23 -13.82 5.61
N ASP A 40 1.85 -13.44 6.83
CA ASP A 40 0.52 -12.87 7.12
C ASP A 40 0.27 -11.60 6.30
N ILE A 41 1.27 -10.72 6.20
CA ILE A 41 1.18 -9.46 5.46
C ILE A 41 1.16 -9.72 3.95
N ASN A 42 2.01 -10.62 3.47
CA ASN A 42 2.11 -10.97 2.06
C ASN A 42 0.81 -11.62 1.54
N ASN A 43 0.06 -12.33 2.38
CA ASN A 43 -1.27 -12.84 2.03
C ASN A 43 -2.26 -11.69 1.72
N GLU A 44 -2.30 -10.65 2.55
CA GLU A 44 -3.15 -9.47 2.29
C GLU A 44 -2.66 -8.68 1.07
N LEU A 45 -1.33 -8.53 0.91
CA LEU A 45 -0.75 -7.90 -0.28
C LEU A 45 -1.08 -8.67 -1.56
N SER A 46 -1.22 -10.00 -1.49
CA SER A 46 -1.61 -10.81 -2.65
C SER A 46 -3.04 -10.51 -3.12
N LEU A 47 -3.96 -10.20 -2.18
CA LEU A 47 -5.35 -9.81 -2.50
C LEU A 47 -5.44 -8.42 -3.11
N ARG A 48 -4.49 -7.54 -2.80
CA ARG A 48 -4.36 -6.20 -3.41
C ARG A 48 -3.95 -6.28 -4.88
N LYS A 49 -3.19 -7.30 -5.26
CA LYS A 49 -2.76 -7.48 -6.65
C LYS A 49 -3.98 -7.71 -7.53
N SER A 50 -3.95 -7.13 -8.72
CA SER A 50 -4.98 -7.44 -9.70
C SER A 50 -4.86 -8.92 -10.09
N ARG A 51 -5.98 -9.62 -10.21
CA ARG A 51 -5.98 -11.02 -10.63
C ARG A 51 -5.53 -11.09 -12.09
N ASN A 52 -4.83 -12.17 -12.45
CA ASN A 52 -4.41 -12.47 -13.82
C ASN A 52 -5.62 -12.84 -14.69
N ASP A 53 -6.53 -11.90 -14.91
CA ASP A 53 -7.43 -11.89 -16.04
C ASP A 53 -6.88 -10.91 -17.09
N ASN A 54 -7.26 -11.06 -18.36
CA ASN A 54 -6.81 -10.22 -19.48
C ASN A 54 -7.23 -8.74 -19.36
N LEU A 55 -7.68 -8.29 -18.18
CA LEU A 55 -8.23 -6.97 -17.89
C LEU A 55 -7.31 -6.14 -16.98
N SER A 56 -6.18 -6.69 -16.51
CA SER A 56 -5.31 -6.04 -15.53
C SER A 56 -3.89 -5.74 -15.99
N THR A 57 -3.17 -4.95 -15.19
CA THR A 57 -1.78 -4.55 -15.47
C THR A 57 -0.83 -5.76 -15.41
N GLN A 58 0.04 -5.92 -16.40
CA GLN A 58 1.01 -7.02 -16.49
C GLN A 58 2.14 -7.02 -15.43
N ARG A 59 2.10 -6.15 -14.42
CA ARG A 59 3.19 -6.05 -13.42
C ARG A 59 3.24 -7.32 -12.57
N ARG A 60 4.34 -8.06 -12.71
CA ARG A 60 4.66 -9.30 -11.98
C ARG A 60 5.42 -9.05 -10.67
N GLU A 61 5.28 -7.87 -10.08
CA GLU A 61 5.98 -7.56 -8.84
C GLU A 61 5.46 -8.45 -7.72
N ASP A 62 6.31 -9.35 -7.27
CA ASP A 62 6.06 -10.14 -6.09
C ASP A 62 6.22 -9.21 -4.88
N ASP A 63 5.13 -8.51 -4.52
CA ASP A 63 5.04 -7.64 -3.33
C ASP A 63 5.35 -8.45 -2.08
N ARG A 64 6.64 -8.59 -1.80
CA ARG A 64 7.18 -9.22 -0.60
C ARG A 64 7.57 -8.12 0.34
N CYS A 65 6.88 -8.09 1.48
CA CYS A 65 7.23 -7.21 2.57
C CYS A 65 8.42 -7.75 3.35
N GLU A 66 9.13 -6.82 3.97
CA GLU A 66 10.17 -7.04 4.95
C GLU A 66 9.80 -6.26 6.21
N ILE A 67 9.78 -6.94 7.37
CA ILE A 67 9.57 -6.28 8.66
C ILE A 67 10.93 -5.86 9.21
N LEU A 68 11.15 -4.55 9.30
CA LEU A 68 12.43 -3.97 9.67
C LEU A 68 12.57 -3.68 11.17
N SER A 69 11.45 -3.57 11.90
CA SER A 69 11.45 -3.27 13.34
C SER A 69 10.10 -3.61 14.00
N GLY A 70 10.05 -3.52 15.34
CA GLY A 70 8.81 -3.63 16.12
C GLY A 70 8.29 -5.06 16.30
N VAL A 71 8.99 -6.07 15.78
CA VAL A 71 8.66 -7.49 15.90
C VAL A 71 9.91 -8.26 16.35
N PHE A 72 9.73 -9.17 17.31
CA PHE A 72 10.75 -10.10 17.77
C PHE A 72 10.10 -11.45 18.03
N GLU A 73 10.74 -12.54 17.58
CA GLU A 73 10.22 -13.92 17.71
C GLU A 73 8.76 -14.08 17.25
N GLY A 74 8.41 -13.42 16.13
CA GLY A 74 7.07 -13.49 15.53
C GLY A 74 5.97 -12.77 16.32
N LYS A 75 6.34 -11.88 17.26
CA LYS A 75 5.40 -11.09 18.07
C LYS A 75 5.75 -9.61 18.04
N THR A 76 4.73 -8.77 18.05
CA THR A 76 4.91 -7.31 18.18
C THR A 76 5.48 -6.93 19.55
N LEU A 77 6.36 -5.93 19.58
CA LEU A 77 7.03 -5.45 20.78
C LEU A 77 6.30 -4.29 21.48
N GLY A 78 5.27 -3.72 20.86
CA GLY A 78 4.65 -2.47 21.31
C GLY A 78 5.36 -1.20 20.85
N THR A 79 6.58 -1.35 20.33
CA THR A 79 7.36 -0.29 19.68
C THR A 79 6.94 -0.11 18.22
N PRO A 80 7.35 0.99 17.55
CA PRO A 80 7.00 1.22 16.15
C PRO A 80 7.41 0.06 15.25
N ILE A 81 6.50 -0.36 14.36
CA ILE A 81 6.74 -1.41 13.37
C ILE A 81 7.00 -0.74 12.03
N ALA A 82 8.20 -0.92 11.48
CA ALA A 82 8.53 -0.48 10.12
C ALA A 82 8.43 -1.67 9.15
N ILE A 83 7.69 -1.47 8.05
CA ILE A 83 7.51 -2.46 6.99
C ILE A 83 7.92 -1.82 5.67
N MET A 84 8.70 -2.54 4.88
CA MET A 84 9.17 -2.12 3.55
C MET A 84 8.75 -3.14 2.49
N VAL A 85 8.43 -2.67 1.29
CA VAL A 85 8.23 -3.49 0.09
C VAL A 85 9.09 -2.88 -1.02
N THR A 86 10.01 -3.67 -1.56
CA THR A 86 10.88 -3.24 -2.66
C THR A 86 10.08 -3.16 -3.95
N ASN A 87 10.25 -2.08 -4.71
CA ASN A 87 9.71 -2.00 -6.07
C ASN A 87 10.65 -2.77 -7.01
N LYS A 88 10.16 -3.82 -7.66
CA LYS A 88 10.93 -4.60 -8.65
C LYS A 88 10.49 -4.23 -10.06
N ASP A 89 11.36 -4.42 -11.05
CA ASP A 89 10.99 -4.31 -12.48
C ASP A 89 10.31 -2.97 -12.85
N VAL A 90 10.78 -1.87 -12.26
CA VAL A 90 10.26 -0.53 -12.53
C VAL A 90 10.65 -0.10 -13.94
N ASP A 91 9.75 -0.31 -14.91
CA ASP A 91 9.92 0.19 -16.28
C ASP A 91 9.31 1.58 -16.45
N SER A 92 10.18 2.57 -16.68
CA SER A 92 9.79 3.96 -16.94
C SER A 92 9.65 4.30 -18.43
N SER A 93 10.00 3.39 -19.33
CA SER A 93 10.12 3.65 -20.78
C SER A 93 8.83 4.19 -21.41
N SER A 94 7.68 3.65 -20.98
CA SER A 94 6.36 4.11 -21.41
C SER A 94 6.04 5.54 -20.95
N TYR A 95 6.55 5.95 -19.78
CA TYR A 95 6.35 7.27 -19.21
C TYR A 95 7.28 8.33 -19.80
N GLU A 96 8.48 7.95 -20.28
CA GLU A 96 9.39 8.89 -20.97
C GLU A 96 8.75 9.51 -22.21
N LYS A 97 7.94 8.75 -22.95
CA LYS A 97 7.25 9.22 -24.15
C LYS A 97 6.25 10.35 -23.90
N ILE A 98 5.78 10.48 -22.66
CA ILE A 98 4.80 11.49 -22.23
C ILE A 98 5.38 12.50 -21.25
N LYS A 99 6.71 12.57 -21.16
CA LYS A 99 7.41 13.55 -20.33
C LYS A 99 7.01 14.97 -20.75
N GLY A 100 6.61 15.78 -19.77
CA GLY A 100 6.12 17.14 -20.00
C GLY A 100 4.63 17.24 -20.36
N ILE A 101 3.92 16.12 -20.50
CA ILE A 101 2.46 16.09 -20.68
C ILE A 101 1.81 15.82 -19.32
N PHE A 102 0.88 16.69 -18.91
CA PHE A 102 0.04 16.44 -17.75
C PHE A 102 -1.16 15.58 -18.16
N ARG A 103 -1.29 14.37 -17.59
CA ARG A 103 -2.36 13.44 -17.98
C ARG A 103 -3.70 13.89 -17.38
N PRO A 104 -4.77 14.00 -18.18
CA PRO A 104 -6.11 14.30 -17.66
C PRO A 104 -6.54 13.31 -16.57
N GLY A 105 -7.11 13.82 -15.47
CA GLY A 105 -7.53 13.01 -14.33
C GLY A 105 -6.41 12.54 -13.39
N HIS A 106 -5.14 12.77 -13.73
CA HIS A 106 -4.01 12.49 -12.85
C HIS A 106 -3.58 13.73 -12.05
N ALA A 107 -2.79 13.48 -11.00
CA ALA A 107 -2.29 14.52 -10.11
C ALA A 107 -1.09 15.32 -10.67
N ASP A 108 -0.68 15.07 -11.93
CA ASP A 108 0.57 15.61 -12.49
C ASP A 108 0.61 17.15 -12.43
N TYR A 109 -0.42 17.82 -12.94
CA TYR A 109 -0.49 19.28 -12.95
C TYR A 109 -0.60 19.88 -11.55
N THR A 110 -1.43 19.29 -10.68
CA THR A 110 -1.63 19.83 -9.32
C THR A 110 -0.38 19.66 -8.46
N TYR A 111 0.36 18.57 -8.62
CA TYR A 111 1.68 18.39 -8.00
C TYR A 111 2.68 19.42 -8.52
N PHE A 112 2.77 19.59 -9.84
CA PHE A 112 3.67 20.59 -10.42
C PHE A 112 3.34 22.01 -9.95
N LYS A 113 2.06 22.40 -9.93
CA LYS A 113 1.65 23.73 -9.45
C LYS A 113 1.88 23.94 -7.97
N LYS A 114 1.74 22.90 -7.14
CA LYS A 114 1.94 23.02 -5.70
C LYS A 114 3.41 22.98 -5.28
N PHE A 115 4.21 22.14 -5.92
CA PHE A 115 5.58 21.82 -5.48
C PHE A 115 6.67 22.26 -6.46
N GLY A 116 6.32 22.74 -7.66
CA GLY A 116 7.27 23.09 -8.72
C GLY A 116 7.93 21.90 -9.41
N ILE A 117 7.69 20.67 -8.92
CA ILE A 117 8.25 19.43 -9.42
C ILE A 117 7.22 18.31 -9.29
N TYR A 118 7.27 17.34 -10.20
CA TYR A 118 6.48 16.12 -10.14
C TYR A 118 7.28 14.96 -10.73
N ASP A 119 7.10 13.76 -10.19
CA ASP A 119 7.65 12.55 -10.80
C ASP A 119 6.68 12.05 -11.88
N TYR A 120 7.03 12.30 -13.14
CA TYR A 120 6.23 11.89 -14.29
C TYR A 120 6.17 10.37 -14.47
N ARG A 121 7.09 9.62 -13.83
CA ARG A 121 7.16 8.16 -13.91
C ARG A 121 6.05 7.57 -13.05
N GLY A 122 4.97 7.14 -13.70
CA GLY A 122 3.79 6.52 -13.07
C GLY A 122 3.17 7.30 -11.90
N GLY A 123 3.26 8.63 -11.91
CA GLY A 123 2.62 9.52 -10.94
C GLY A 123 3.28 9.60 -9.56
N GLY A 124 4.49 9.05 -9.39
CA GLY A 124 5.27 9.14 -8.16
C GLY A 124 4.47 8.77 -6.90
N ARG A 125 4.35 9.74 -5.98
CA ARG A 125 3.64 9.59 -4.69
C ARG A 125 2.12 9.50 -4.83
N ALA A 126 1.52 10.04 -5.89
CA ALA A 126 0.08 9.97 -6.14
C ALA A 126 -0.36 8.64 -6.76
N SER A 127 0.59 7.75 -7.04
CA SER A 127 0.33 6.44 -7.63
C SER A 127 -0.46 5.53 -6.68
N GLY A 128 -1.30 4.67 -7.26
CA GLY A 128 -1.95 3.57 -6.53
C GLY A 128 -0.97 2.60 -5.85
N ARG A 129 0.33 2.63 -6.20
CA ARG A 129 1.37 1.88 -5.48
C ARG A 129 1.38 2.18 -3.99
N GLU A 130 1.01 3.40 -3.58
CA GLU A 130 0.89 3.80 -2.17
C GLU A 130 -0.02 2.89 -1.34
N THR A 131 -1.00 2.25 -1.97
CA THR A 131 -1.91 1.32 -1.29
C THR A 131 -1.21 0.08 -0.72
N VAL A 132 -0.02 -0.28 -1.21
CA VAL A 132 0.82 -1.35 -0.62
C VAL A 132 1.09 -1.08 0.86
N ALA A 133 1.48 0.15 1.19
CA ALA A 133 1.78 0.58 2.56
C ALA A 133 0.52 0.51 3.45
N ARG A 134 -0.65 0.86 2.90
CA ARG A 134 -1.93 0.78 3.62
C ARG A 134 -2.37 -0.65 3.87
N VAL A 135 -2.24 -1.53 2.88
CA VAL A 135 -2.60 -2.95 3.03
C VAL A 135 -1.66 -3.63 4.03
N ALA A 136 -0.36 -3.32 3.99
CA ALA A 136 0.59 -3.85 4.96
C ALA A 136 0.22 -3.46 6.41
N ALA A 137 -0.14 -2.19 6.65
CA ALA A 137 -0.61 -1.78 7.96
C ALA A 137 -2.00 -2.33 8.31
N GLY A 138 -2.86 -2.50 7.31
CA GLY A 138 -4.16 -3.15 7.45
C GLY A 138 -4.04 -4.61 7.90
N ALA A 139 -3.03 -5.34 7.41
CA ALA A 139 -2.75 -6.70 7.86
C ALA A 139 -2.41 -6.74 9.36
N VAL A 140 -1.57 -5.81 9.84
CA VAL A 140 -1.27 -5.68 11.28
C VAL A 140 -2.53 -5.34 12.08
N ALA A 141 -3.34 -4.39 11.59
CA ALA A 141 -4.60 -4.03 12.23
C ALA A 141 -5.59 -5.21 12.28
N ARG A 142 -5.67 -6.02 11.22
CA ARG A 142 -6.47 -7.25 11.18
C ARG A 142 -6.03 -8.22 12.28
N LYS A 143 -4.72 -8.46 12.46
CA LYS A 143 -4.23 -9.32 13.55
C LYS A 143 -4.61 -8.83 14.95
N ILE A 144 -4.65 -7.50 15.15
CA ILE A 144 -5.13 -6.93 16.41
C ILE A 144 -6.62 -7.27 16.58
N LEU A 145 -7.45 -6.97 15.57
CA LEU A 145 -8.89 -7.21 15.65
C LEU A 145 -9.25 -8.69 15.83
N GLU A 146 -8.57 -9.59 15.13
CA GLU A 146 -8.72 -11.05 15.31
C GLU A 146 -8.39 -11.53 16.73
N LYS A 147 -7.43 -10.88 17.39
CA LYS A 147 -7.07 -11.20 18.78
C LYS A 147 -8.09 -10.65 19.78
N GLU A 148 -8.53 -9.42 19.59
CA GLU A 148 -9.39 -8.70 20.55
C GLU A 148 -10.88 -9.04 20.39
N ILE A 149 -11.32 -9.42 19.19
CA ILE A 149 -12.73 -9.66 18.87
C ILE A 149 -12.91 -11.12 18.44
N LYS A 150 -13.55 -11.90 19.31
CA LYS A 150 -13.88 -13.30 19.01
C LYS A 150 -14.81 -13.40 17.80
N GLY A 151 -14.40 -14.17 16.79
CA GLY A 151 -15.20 -14.38 15.57
C GLY A 151 -15.15 -13.20 14.58
N PHE A 152 -14.12 -12.35 14.65
CA PHE A 152 -13.95 -11.26 13.70
C PHE A 152 -13.72 -11.76 12.27
N GLU A 153 -14.53 -11.26 11.33
CA GLU A 153 -14.38 -11.49 9.89
C GLU A 153 -14.47 -10.17 9.13
N LEU A 154 -13.63 -10.00 8.10
CA LEU A 154 -13.64 -8.83 7.23
C LEU A 154 -13.41 -9.24 5.79
N PHE A 155 -14.34 -8.86 4.92
CA PHE A 155 -14.28 -9.09 3.47
C PHE A 155 -14.82 -7.88 2.70
N SER A 156 -14.48 -7.82 1.42
CA SER A 156 -14.97 -6.81 0.47
C SER A 156 -15.31 -7.47 -0.86
N TYR A 157 -16.27 -6.90 -1.59
CA TYR A 157 -16.64 -7.36 -2.93
C TYR A 157 -17.00 -6.17 -3.83
N THR A 158 -16.89 -6.36 -5.15
CA THR A 158 -17.26 -5.35 -6.14
C THR A 158 -18.75 -5.43 -6.43
N LYS A 159 -19.51 -4.39 -6.06
CA LYS A 159 -20.96 -4.31 -6.31
C LYS A 159 -21.31 -3.90 -7.74
N ARG A 160 -20.49 -3.04 -8.38
CA ARG A 160 -20.79 -2.46 -9.70
C ARG A 160 -19.51 -2.18 -10.49
N ILE A 161 -19.53 -2.42 -11.80
CA ILE A 161 -18.50 -2.01 -12.77
C ILE A 161 -19.19 -1.30 -13.94
N GLY A 162 -18.87 -0.03 -14.16
CA GLY A 162 -19.59 0.78 -15.15
C GLY A 162 -21.09 0.85 -14.86
N GLN A 163 -21.91 0.45 -15.84
CA GLN A 163 -23.38 0.38 -15.72
C GLN A 163 -23.89 -1.00 -15.24
N ILE A 164 -23.02 -1.98 -15.04
CA ILE A 164 -23.40 -3.35 -14.65
C ILE A 164 -23.31 -3.48 -13.13
N GLU A 165 -24.44 -3.79 -12.49
CA GLU A 165 -24.58 -3.96 -11.05
C GLU A 165 -24.95 -5.41 -10.69
N LEU A 166 -24.34 -5.93 -9.63
CA LEU A 166 -24.62 -7.26 -9.12
C LEU A 166 -25.94 -7.22 -8.33
N ASN A 167 -27.01 -7.86 -8.80
CA ASN A 167 -28.26 -7.96 -8.04
C ASN A 167 -28.07 -8.88 -6.82
N LYS A 168 -28.63 -8.47 -5.67
CA LYS A 168 -28.53 -9.25 -4.44
C LYS A 168 -29.26 -10.59 -4.57
#